data_AF-A0A3M7QPR4-F1
#
_entry.id   AF-A0A3M7QPR4-F1
#
_cell.length_a   1.000
_cell.length_b   1.000
_cell.length_c   1.000
_cell.angle_alpha   90.00
_cell.angle_beta   90.00
_cell.angle_gamma   90.00
#
_symmetry.space_group_name_H-M   'P 1'
#
loop_
_entity.id
_entity.type
_entity.pdbx_description
1 polymer ?
#
loop_
_entity_poly.entity_id
_entity_poly.type
_entity_poly.pdbx_seq_one_letter_code
_entity_poly.pdbx_strand_id
1 'polypeptide(L)'
;MLKNSPLGSRYAFELFELFSRFKRIRKWRLLWFYLARGEKSLGLNITDEQIEEMEGNLDNIDFDYAQKEDMKAHVHTFAKYCPKAGPLIHLGATS
;
A
#
# COMPACT_ATOMS: atom_id res chain seq x y z
N MET A 1 19.40 3.84 2.84
CA MET A 1 20.28 2.96 3.66
C MET A 1 20.87 1.79 2.87
N LEU A 2 20.09 1.00 2.12
CA LEU A 2 20.64 -0.16 1.40
C LEU A 2 21.48 0.17 0.14
N LYS A 3 21.19 1.26 -0.58
CA LYS A 3 21.97 1.68 -1.77
C LYS A 3 23.44 2.01 -1.48
N ASN A 4 23.74 2.41 -0.25
CA ASN A 4 25.08 2.81 0.18
C ASN A 4 25.85 1.67 0.87
N SER A 5 25.26 0.46 0.95
CA SER A 5 25.96 -0.72 1.47
C SER A 5 26.71 -1.42 0.34
N PRO A 6 27.78 -2.19 0.62
CA PRO A 6 28.47 -3.00 -0.39
C PRO A 6 27.52 -3.94 -1.16
N LEU A 7 26.48 -4.44 -0.49
CA LEU A 7 25.44 -5.27 -1.09
C LEU A 7 24.67 -4.49 -2.19
N GLY A 8 24.24 -3.27 -1.88
CA GLY A 8 23.44 -2.46 -2.81
C GLY A 8 24.26 -1.75 -3.89
N SER A 9 25.54 -1.44 -3.64
CA SER A 9 26.39 -0.70 -4.57
C SER A 9 27.23 -1.58 -5.49
N ARG A 10 27.53 -2.83 -5.11
CA ARG A 10 28.48 -3.69 -5.84
C ARG A 10 27.96 -5.08 -6.21
N TYR A 11 27.19 -5.72 -5.32
CA TYR A 11 26.92 -7.16 -5.47
C TYR A 11 25.51 -7.48 -5.98
N ALA A 12 24.49 -6.74 -5.56
CA ALA A 12 23.08 -7.09 -5.78
C ALA A 12 22.25 -5.89 -6.27
N PHE A 13 22.85 -5.02 -7.09
CA PHE A 13 22.20 -3.77 -7.53
C PHE A 13 20.88 -4.03 -8.28
N GLU A 14 20.77 -5.12 -9.04
CA GLU A 14 19.57 -5.50 -9.80
C GLU A 14 18.40 -5.90 -8.89
N LEU A 15 18.68 -6.49 -7.72
CA LEU A 15 17.67 -6.89 -6.76
C LEU A 15 17.18 -5.72 -5.89
N PHE A 16 17.88 -4.58 -5.91
CA PHE A 16 17.61 -3.45 -5.02
C PHE A 16 16.18 -2.92 -5.15
N GLU A 17 15.68 -2.82 -6.38
CA GLU A 17 14.34 -2.29 -6.64
C GLU A 17 13.25 -3.12 -5.95
N LEU A 18 13.42 -4.45 -5.85
CA LEU A 18 12.48 -5.35 -5.17
C LEU A 18 12.32 -5.04 -3.67
N PHE A 19 13.40 -4.55 -3.05
CA PHE A 19 13.46 -4.19 -1.63
C PHE A 19 13.26 -2.69 -1.39
N SER A 20 12.91 -1.93 -2.42
CA SER A 20 12.65 -0.50 -2.28
C SER A 20 11.43 -0.24 -1.40
N ARG A 21 11.42 0.92 -0.73
CA ARG A 21 10.27 1.39 0.05
C ARG A 21 9.02 1.47 -0.80
N PHE A 22 9.14 1.99 -2.02
CA PHE A 22 8.04 2.08 -2.98
C PHE A 22 7.42 0.70 -3.25
N LYS A 23 8.22 -0.31 -3.61
CA LYS A 23 7.69 -1.66 -3.86
C LYS A 23 7.02 -2.25 -2.61
N ARG A 24 7.58 -2.03 -1.42
CA ARG A 24 6.98 -2.50 -0.16
C ARG A 24 5.60 -1.89 0.07
N ILE A 25 5.49 -0.57 0.04
CA ILE A 25 4.23 0.14 0.32
C ILE A 25 3.18 -0.12 -0.77
N ARG A 26 3.60 -0.17 -2.04
CA ARG A 26 2.73 -0.56 -3.14
C ARG A 26 2.16 -1.97 -2.96
N LYS A 27 2.98 -2.92 -2.47
CA LYS A 27 2.50 -4.28 -2.16
C LYS A 27 1.44 -4.28 -1.06
N TRP A 28 1.60 -3.47 -0.01
CA TRP A 28 0.55 -3.34 1.01
C TRP A 28 -0.76 -2.79 0.43
N ARG A 29 -0.69 -1.75 -0.41
CA ARG A 29 -1.89 -1.21 -1.09
C ARG A 29 -2.57 -2.23 -1.99
N LEU A 30 -1.79 -3.03 -2.73
CA LEU A 30 -2.32 -4.16 -3.51
C LEU A 30 -3.02 -5.18 -2.62
N LEU A 31 -2.44 -5.53 -1.47
CA LEU A 31 -3.07 -6.48 -0.54
C LEU A 31 -4.40 -5.94 -0.01
N TRP A 32 -4.47 -4.66 0.39
CA TRP A 32 -5.73 -4.05 0.82
C TRP A 32 -6.75 -3.94 -0.30
N PHE A 33 -6.33 -3.63 -1.52
CA PHE A 33 -7.19 -3.64 -2.69
C PHE A 33 -7.78 -5.04 -2.96
N TYR A 34 -6.96 -6.08 -2.94
CA TYR A 34 -7.43 -7.46 -3.12
C TYR A 34 -8.29 -7.93 -1.96
N LEU A 35 -8.00 -7.51 -0.73
CA LEU A 35 -8.85 -7.76 0.44
C LEU A 35 -10.24 -7.18 0.22
N ALA A 36 -10.34 -5.89 -0.13
CA ALA A 36 -11.62 -5.22 -0.37
C ALA A 36 -12.41 -5.90 -1.52
N ARG A 37 -11.73 -6.32 -2.60
CA ARG A 37 -12.35 -7.09 -3.68
C ARG A 37 -12.85 -8.46 -3.22
N GLY A 38 -12.08 -9.16 -2.39
CA GLY A 38 -12.47 -10.42 -1.78
C GLY A 38 -13.69 -10.27 -0.90
N GLU A 39 -13.67 -9.30 0.01
CA GLU A 39 -14.80 -8.96 0.90
C GLU A 39 -16.06 -8.61 0.11
N LYS A 40 -15.93 -7.80 -0.95
CA LYS A 40 -17.05 -7.50 -1.86
C LYS A 40 -17.63 -8.77 -2.47
N SER A 41 -16.79 -9.68 -2.95
CA SER A 41 -17.22 -10.95 -3.55
C SER A 41 -17.94 -11.88 -2.56
N LEU A 42 -17.66 -11.71 -1.26
CA LEU A 42 -18.31 -12.44 -0.17
C LEU A 42 -19.59 -11.77 0.34
N GLY A 43 -20.01 -10.66 -0.28
CA GLY A 43 -21.26 -9.97 0.02
C GLY A 43 -21.16 -8.83 1.03
N LEU A 44 -19.96 -8.36 1.38
CA LEU A 44 -19.82 -7.13 2.16
C LEU A 44 -20.23 -5.92 1.30
N ASN A 45 -20.82 -4.91 1.94
CA ASN A 45 -21.28 -3.69 1.28
C ASN A 45 -20.09 -2.79 0.89
N ILE A 46 -19.43 -3.12 -0.22
CA ILE A 46 -18.31 -2.39 -0.82
C ILE A 46 -18.70 -2.01 -2.25
N THR A 47 -18.67 -0.71 -2.56
CA THR A 47 -19.10 -0.21 -3.87
C THR A 47 -18.00 -0.33 -4.92
N ASP A 48 -18.36 -0.37 -6.21
CA ASP A 48 -17.36 -0.32 -7.30
C ASP A 48 -16.53 0.96 -7.24
N GLU A 49 -17.15 2.09 -6.90
CA GLU A 49 -16.45 3.37 -6.77
C GLU A 49 -15.33 3.32 -5.71
N GLN A 50 -15.51 2.59 -4.62
CA GLN A 50 -14.46 2.41 -3.60
C GLN A 50 -13.30 1.57 -4.14
N ILE A 51 -13.60 0.52 -4.91
CA ILE A 51 -12.58 -0.34 -5.52
C ILE A 51 -11.80 0.41 -6.60
N GLU A 52 -12.49 1.16 -7.46
CA GLU A 52 -11.89 2.00 -8.50
C GLU A 52 -11.01 3.10 -7.91
N GLU A 53 -11.45 3.74 -6.82
CA GLU A 53 -10.67 4.75 -6.11
C GLU A 53 -9.37 4.17 -5.54
N MET A 54 -9.43 2.96 -4.96
CA MET A 54 -8.22 2.26 -4.49
C MET A 54 -7.28 1.91 -5.63
N GLU A 55 -7.80 1.39 -6.75
CA GLU A 55 -7.02 1.01 -7.93
C GLU A 55 -6.29 2.20 -8.53
N GLY A 56 -6.99 3.33 -8.70
CA GLY A 56 -6.42 4.58 -9.23
C GLY A 56 -5.32 5.18 -8.34
N ASN A 57 -5.28 4.81 -7.05
CA ASN A 57 -4.33 5.34 -6.08
C ASN A 57 -3.25 4.35 -5.64
N LEU A 58 -3.10 3.18 -6.27
CA LEU A 58 -2.10 2.18 -5.86
C LEU A 58 -0.66 2.72 -5.84
N ASP A 59 -0.33 3.59 -6.78
CA ASP A 59 1.01 4.18 -6.94
C ASP A 59 1.14 5.59 -6.33
N ASN A 60 0.04 6.18 -5.84
CA ASN A 60 0.00 7.54 -5.27
C ASN A 60 0.50 7.58 -3.81
N ILE A 61 1.79 7.33 -3.60
CA ILE A 61 2.41 7.16 -2.28
C ILE A 61 3.07 8.46 -1.82
N ASP A 62 2.44 9.12 -0.85
CA ASP A 62 2.96 10.31 -0.17
C ASP A 62 3.85 9.89 1.02
N PHE A 63 5.16 9.85 0.78
CA PHE A 63 6.16 9.51 1.80
C PHE A 63 6.36 10.63 2.83
N ASP A 64 6.05 11.88 2.49
CA ASP A 64 6.24 13.02 3.39
C ASP A 64 5.10 13.11 4.41
N TYR A 65 3.88 12.75 3.99
CA TYR A 65 2.73 12.66 4.88
C TYR A 65 2.76 11.41 5.77
N ALA A 66 3.42 10.34 5.34
CA ALA A 66 3.66 9.16 6.17
C ALA A 66 4.66 9.49 7.29
N GLN A 67 4.16 10.06 8.40
CA GLN A 67 5.01 10.52 9.51
C GLN A 67 5.87 9.41 10.13
N LYS A 68 5.48 8.14 9.94
CA LYS A 68 6.23 6.94 10.32
C LYS A 68 6.19 5.94 9.18
N GLU A 69 7.27 5.16 9.05
CA GLU A 69 7.37 4.04 8.10
C GLU A 69 6.69 2.76 8.64
N ASP A 70 5.57 2.91 9.34
CA ASP A 70 4.78 1.80 9.88
C ASP A 70 3.49 1.56 9.08
N MET A 71 2.94 0.36 9.21
CA MET A 71 1.75 -0.05 8.44
C MET A 71 0.56 0.87 8.71
N LYS A 72 0.34 1.30 9.95
CA LYS A 72 -0.82 2.14 10.34
C LYS A 72 -0.74 3.53 9.72
N ALA A 73 0.45 4.15 9.70
CA ALA A 73 0.68 5.40 8.99
C ALA A 73 0.33 5.25 7.50
N HIS A 74 0.71 4.12 6.89
CA HIS A 74 0.38 3.87 5.49
C HIS A 74 -1.11 3.59 5.23
N VAL A 75 -1.85 3.02 6.19
CA VAL A 75 -3.33 2.96 6.14
C VAL A 75 -3.92 4.37 6.11
N HIS A 76 -3.50 5.26 7.01
CA HIS A 76 -3.97 6.65 7.03
C HIS A 76 -3.61 7.41 5.77
N THR A 77 -2.39 7.24 5.24
CA THR A 77 -1.99 7.88 3.98
C THR A 77 -2.84 7.40 2.82
N PHE A 78 -3.17 6.11 2.75
CA PHE A 78 -3.96 5.58 1.66
C PHE A 78 -5.42 6.03 1.75
N ALA A 79 -5.98 6.07 2.96
CA ALA A 79 -7.31 6.60 3.23
C ALA A 79 -7.44 8.10 2.90
N LYS A 80 -6.38 8.91 3.10
CA LYS A 80 -6.36 10.33 2.67
C LYS A 80 -6.58 10.47 1.16
N TYR A 81 -5.99 9.58 0.36
CA TYR A 81 -6.11 9.60 -1.11
C TYR A 81 -7.30 8.77 -1.62
N CYS A 82 -7.89 7.95 -0.77
CA CYS A 82 -9.10 7.20 -1.07
C CYS A 82 -10.20 7.55 -0.04
N PRO A 83 -10.77 8.76 -0.07
CA PRO A 83 -11.75 9.18 0.92
C PRO A 83 -13.02 8.31 0.93
N LYS A 84 -13.43 7.71 -0.20
CA LYS A 84 -14.57 6.79 -0.24
C LYS A 84 -14.20 5.42 0.34
N ALA A 85 -13.01 4.90 0.03
CA ALA A 85 -12.53 3.61 0.51
C ALA A 85 -11.86 3.66 1.89
N GLY A 86 -11.62 4.85 2.45
CA GLY A 86 -10.94 5.06 3.72
C GLY A 86 -11.43 4.15 4.87
N PRO A 87 -12.76 4.04 5.09
CA PRO A 87 -13.31 3.20 6.15
C PRO A 87 -13.11 1.68 5.97
N LEU A 88 -12.85 1.20 4.75
CA LEU A 88 -12.69 -0.22 4.45
C LEU A 88 -11.23 -0.66 4.30
N ILE A 89 -10.29 0.29 4.20
CA ILE A 89 -8.86 -0.05 4.13
C ILE A 89 -8.47 -0.77 5.41
N HIS A 90 -7.96 -2.00 5.25
CA HIS A 90 -7.53 -2.88 6.33
C HIS A 90 -8.66 -3.45 7.21
N LEU A 91 -9.91 -3.41 6.75
CA LEU A 91 -11.06 -3.99 7.47
C LEU A 91 -10.80 -5.45 7.86
N GLY A 92 -11.04 -5.79 9.13
CA GLY A 92 -10.96 -7.17 9.64
C GLY A 92 -9.58 -7.83 9.64
N ALA A 93 -8.52 -7.15 9.18
CA ALA A 93 -7.17 -7.71 9.08
C ALA A 93 -6.26 -7.25 10.23
N THR A 94 -5.12 -7.93 10.38
CA THR A 94 -4.06 -7.63 11.37
C THR A 94 -2.73 -7.33 10.68
N SER A 95 -1.81 -6.67 11.41
CA SER A 95 -0.50 -6.20 10.92
C SER A 95 0.51 -7.29 10.65
#